data_AF-A0A8T3W5C4-F1
#
_entry.id   AF-A0A8T3W5C4-F1
#
_cell.length_a   1.000
_cell.length_b   1.000
_cell.length_c   1.000
_cell.angle_alpha   90.00
_cell.angle_beta   90.00
_cell.angle_gamma   90.00
#
_symmetry.space_group_name_H-M   'P 1'
#
loop_
_entity.id
_entity.type
_entity.pdbx_description
1 polymer ?
#
loop_
_entity_poly.entity_id
_entity_poly.type
_entity_poly.pdbx_seq_one_letter_code
_entity_poly.pdbx_strand_id
1 'polypeptide(L)'
;MVKFAHIADCHLGGWKYPELQELNLQSFRMAIDSCIKEKPDFVLIAGDLFDTAFPGIEILKESFAEFRKLKEAKIPCFIIAGSHDYSVSGKTFLDVLEKAGFCKNVESIEERGEFLYLNPVVYEGIAIYGYPGRKSGLEVPDIRRTKFNDAPGLFKIFMLHTTIDKVRGNMPIDAVEYDSLQKADYYALGHIHVDFQYDKLVYPGPTFPNNFQELEDLGHGGMYIVETFPKVSLKRINFKIKEVLPITIEVKDAITATDKIIAELNEKNVQDKVILLRIAGELENGTNTDIKFQEIESFVKRKGAYFLLKNTHELKNKQIDTDININNPENIEEETIKFYSEKNQSGFNHLVQQLINSLSIEKQEGETTDNFNKRLMEASQKIFGL
;
A
#
# COMPACT_ATOMS: atom_id res chain seq x y z
N MET A 1 23.18 25.52 9.76
CA MET A 1 22.17 25.33 8.70
C MET A 1 22.22 23.86 8.36
N VAL A 2 21.13 23.14 8.58
CA VAL A 2 21.06 21.69 8.32
C VAL A 2 20.04 21.48 7.21
N LYS A 3 20.41 20.68 6.21
CA LYS A 3 19.56 20.25 5.11
C LYS A 3 19.39 18.74 5.16
N PHE A 4 18.16 18.24 5.10
CA PHE A 4 17.90 16.80 5.07
C PHE A 4 16.87 16.42 4.00
N ALA A 5 16.91 15.17 3.55
CA ALA A 5 15.85 14.61 2.72
C ALA A 5 14.84 13.86 3.60
N HIS A 6 13.55 13.96 3.28
CA HIS A 6 12.46 13.26 3.94
C HIS A 6 11.72 12.39 2.91
N ILE A 7 11.83 11.08 3.10
CA ILE A 7 11.25 10.02 2.29
C ILE A 7 10.37 9.15 3.21
N ALA A 8 9.29 8.58 2.69
CA ALA A 8 8.50 7.55 3.37
C ALA A 8 7.84 6.64 2.32
N ASP A 9 7.23 5.54 2.79
CA ASP A 9 6.25 4.76 2.05
C ASP A 9 6.76 4.30 0.66
N CYS A 10 7.97 3.74 0.64
CA CYS A 10 8.59 3.24 -0.60
C CYS A 10 7.96 1.94 -1.08
N HIS A 11 7.51 1.08 -0.15
CA HIS A 11 6.89 -0.22 -0.42
C HIS A 11 7.65 -1.03 -1.49
N LEU A 12 8.98 -1.10 -1.36
CA LEU A 12 9.80 -1.81 -2.33
C LEU A 12 9.34 -3.26 -2.43
N GLY A 13 8.93 -3.65 -3.64
CA GLY A 13 8.38 -4.97 -3.92
C GLY A 13 6.87 -5.14 -3.74
N GLY A 14 6.11 -4.07 -3.51
CA GLY A 14 4.64 -4.15 -3.33
C GLY A 14 3.85 -4.45 -4.60
N TRP A 15 4.41 -4.19 -5.78
CA TRP A 15 3.77 -4.52 -7.05
C TRP A 15 3.99 -5.97 -7.46
N LYS A 16 2.89 -6.65 -7.81
CA LYS A 16 2.91 -8.03 -8.35
C LYS A 16 3.31 -8.09 -9.82
N TYR A 17 3.14 -6.99 -10.55
CA TYR A 17 3.46 -6.90 -11.98
C TYR A 17 4.90 -6.44 -12.15
N PRO A 18 5.77 -7.21 -12.84
CA PRO A 18 7.18 -6.88 -12.99
C PRO A 18 7.43 -5.48 -13.56
N GLU A 19 6.60 -5.02 -14.51
CA GLU A 19 6.69 -3.70 -15.10
C GLU A 19 6.48 -2.59 -14.06
N LEU A 20 5.47 -2.69 -13.21
CA LEU A 20 5.20 -1.71 -12.16
C LEU A 20 6.20 -1.83 -10.99
N GLN A 21 6.69 -3.04 -10.71
CA GLN A 21 7.75 -3.27 -9.74
C GLN A 21 9.06 -2.60 -10.18
N GLU A 22 9.39 -2.65 -11.47
CA GLU A 22 10.55 -1.93 -12.01
C GLU A 22 10.36 -0.41 -11.94
N LEU A 23 9.16 0.12 -12.22
CA LEU A 23 8.88 1.55 -12.01
C LEU A 23 9.02 1.97 -10.53
N ASN A 24 8.56 1.14 -9.60
CA ASN A 24 8.72 1.36 -8.16
C ASN A 24 10.22 1.41 -7.77
N LEU A 25 11.02 0.45 -8.23
CA LEU A 25 12.47 0.44 -8.03
C LEU A 25 13.15 1.65 -8.67
N GLN A 26 12.81 2.00 -9.91
CA GLN A 26 13.34 3.19 -10.60
C GLN A 26 13.02 4.48 -9.84
N SER A 27 11.83 4.57 -9.26
CA SER A 27 11.46 5.73 -8.44
C SER A 27 12.33 5.85 -7.20
N PHE A 28 12.61 4.73 -6.53
CA PHE A 28 13.54 4.71 -5.39
C PHE A 28 14.98 5.06 -5.80
N ARG A 29 15.47 4.53 -6.93
CA ARG A 29 16.78 4.92 -7.50
C ARG A 29 16.82 6.43 -7.77
N MET A 30 15.76 7.00 -8.35
CA MET A 30 15.65 8.44 -8.60
C MET A 30 15.64 9.25 -7.29
N ALA A 31 15.01 8.76 -6.23
CA ALA A 31 15.05 9.38 -4.91
C ALA A 31 16.46 9.46 -4.37
N ILE A 32 17.20 8.33 -4.40
CA ILE A 32 18.58 8.26 -3.92
C ILE A 32 19.53 9.11 -4.79
N ASP A 33 19.43 9.03 -6.10
CA ASP A 33 20.23 9.86 -7.01
C ASP A 33 19.94 11.36 -6.79
N SER A 34 18.68 11.72 -6.48
CA SER A 34 18.30 13.07 -6.11
C SER A 34 18.90 13.50 -4.78
N CYS A 35 18.96 12.63 -3.77
CA CYS A 35 19.67 12.89 -2.52
C CYS A 35 21.16 13.15 -2.79
N ILE A 36 21.83 12.32 -3.59
CA ILE A 36 23.25 12.49 -3.93
C ILE A 36 23.51 13.81 -4.66
N LYS A 37 22.60 14.20 -5.57
CA LYS A 37 22.68 15.48 -6.30
C LYS A 37 22.48 16.67 -5.39
N GLU A 38 21.46 16.61 -4.53
CA GLU A 38 21.11 17.70 -3.61
C GLU A 38 22.11 17.80 -2.45
N LYS A 39 22.82 16.72 -2.09
CA LYS A 39 23.79 16.66 -0.98
C LYS A 39 23.19 17.16 0.35
N PRO A 40 22.09 16.56 0.84
CA PRO A 40 21.66 16.81 2.21
C PRO A 40 22.71 16.29 3.21
N ASP A 41 22.70 16.85 4.42
CA ASP A 41 23.50 16.39 5.54
C ASP A 41 23.09 14.97 5.98
N PHE A 42 21.81 14.61 5.82
CA PHE A 42 21.30 13.25 6.04
C PHE A 42 19.97 12.98 5.31
N VAL A 43 19.57 11.71 5.27
CA VAL A 43 18.28 11.24 4.76
C VAL A 43 17.46 10.65 5.90
N LEU A 44 16.17 10.98 5.94
CA LEU A 44 15.16 10.35 6.78
C LEU A 44 14.27 9.44 5.92
N ILE A 45 14.07 8.21 6.37
CA ILE A 45 13.06 7.27 5.84
C ILE A 45 12.06 6.98 6.95
N ALA A 46 10.86 7.58 6.86
CA ALA A 46 9.83 7.51 7.89
C ALA A 46 8.92 6.27 7.75
N GLY A 47 9.54 5.09 7.62
CA GLY A 47 8.86 3.80 7.56
C GLY A 47 8.36 3.37 6.18
N ASP A 48 7.86 2.13 6.14
CA ASP A 48 7.44 1.35 4.96
C ASP A 48 8.42 1.45 3.78
N LEU A 49 9.69 1.15 4.08
CA LEU A 49 10.72 0.99 3.07
C LEU A 49 10.41 -0.21 2.17
N PHE A 50 10.04 -1.34 2.77
CA PHE A 50 9.63 -2.55 2.07
C PHE A 50 8.13 -2.80 2.26
N ASP A 51 7.52 -3.48 1.29
CA ASP A 51 6.10 -3.87 1.41
C ASP A 51 5.85 -5.03 2.39
N THR A 52 6.92 -5.70 2.83
CA THR A 52 6.87 -6.78 3.81
C THR A 52 8.18 -6.81 4.60
N ALA A 53 8.11 -7.22 5.87
CA ALA A 53 9.29 -7.42 6.71
C ALA A 53 10.33 -8.40 6.12
N PHE A 54 9.92 -9.25 5.17
CA PHE A 54 10.76 -10.22 4.46
C PHE A 54 10.64 -10.06 2.93
N PRO A 55 11.22 -9.01 2.34
CA PRO A 55 11.19 -8.79 0.90
C PRO A 55 11.98 -9.87 0.13
N GLY A 56 11.63 -10.03 -1.14
CA GLY A 56 12.34 -10.96 -2.03
C GLY A 56 13.80 -10.59 -2.26
N ILE A 57 14.63 -11.57 -2.60
CA ILE A 57 16.08 -11.41 -2.77
C ILE A 57 16.43 -10.33 -3.81
N GLU A 58 15.67 -10.24 -4.91
CA GLU A 58 15.93 -9.23 -5.94
C GLU A 58 15.70 -7.80 -5.41
N ILE A 59 14.62 -7.60 -4.65
CA ILE A 59 14.33 -6.31 -4.01
C ILE A 59 15.45 -5.90 -3.06
N LEU A 60 15.97 -6.86 -2.28
CA LEU A 60 17.09 -6.62 -1.38
C LEU A 60 18.37 -6.26 -2.12
N LYS A 61 18.69 -6.97 -3.20
CA LYS A 61 19.88 -6.69 -4.01
C LYS A 61 19.86 -5.26 -4.54
N GLU A 62 18.72 -4.85 -5.09
CA GLU A 62 18.54 -3.51 -5.66
C GLU A 62 18.54 -2.45 -4.55
N SER A 63 17.84 -2.67 -3.42
CA SER A 63 17.85 -1.70 -2.32
C SER A 63 19.24 -1.53 -1.70
N PHE A 64 20.01 -2.61 -1.52
CA PHE A 64 21.38 -2.55 -1.00
C PHE A 64 22.31 -1.76 -1.91
N ALA A 65 22.15 -1.86 -3.24
CA ALA A 65 22.92 -1.07 -4.19
C ALA A 65 22.68 0.43 -4.00
N GLU A 66 21.43 0.83 -3.79
CA GLU A 66 21.06 2.24 -3.57
C GLU A 66 21.55 2.76 -2.21
N PHE A 67 21.40 1.99 -1.14
CA PHE A 67 21.98 2.34 0.16
C PHE A 67 23.50 2.44 0.13
N ARG A 68 24.16 1.59 -0.67
CA ARG A 68 25.60 1.68 -0.89
C ARG A 68 25.99 3.00 -1.54
N LYS A 69 25.23 3.51 -2.51
CA LYS A 69 25.49 4.83 -3.10
C LYS A 69 25.44 5.95 -2.05
N LEU A 70 24.43 5.94 -1.16
CA LEU A 70 24.35 6.92 -0.06
C LEU A 70 25.59 6.84 0.85
N LYS A 71 26.00 5.63 1.21
CA LYS A 71 27.18 5.39 2.06
C LYS A 71 28.47 5.87 1.39
N GLU A 72 28.66 5.60 0.10
CA GLU A 72 29.82 6.05 -0.68
C GLU A 72 29.82 7.59 -0.84
N ALA A 73 28.64 8.20 -0.96
CA ALA A 73 28.46 9.66 -0.95
C ALA A 73 28.63 10.28 0.44
N LYS A 74 28.81 9.48 1.50
CA LYS A 74 28.91 9.89 2.91
C LYS A 74 27.66 10.64 3.42
N ILE A 75 26.49 10.25 2.92
CA ILE A 75 25.20 10.79 3.36
C ILE A 75 24.58 9.76 4.32
N PRO A 76 24.55 10.00 5.64
CA PRO A 76 23.94 9.08 6.58
C PRO A 76 22.42 9.00 6.37
N CYS A 77 21.86 7.82 6.63
CA CYS A 77 20.44 7.53 6.54
C CYS A 77 19.91 7.13 7.92
N PHE A 78 18.85 7.79 8.36
CA PHE A 78 18.11 7.47 9.59
C PHE A 78 16.73 6.93 9.22
N ILE A 79 16.33 5.84 9.87
CA ILE A 79 15.09 5.11 9.53
C ILE A 79 14.31 4.74 10.79
N ILE A 80 13.00 4.58 10.65
CA ILE A 80 12.13 3.84 11.57
C ILE A 80 11.43 2.74 10.79
N ALA A 81 10.98 1.69 11.48
CA ALA A 81 10.08 0.72 10.87
C ALA A 81 8.71 1.34 10.61
N GLY A 82 8.10 1.02 9.47
CA GLY A 82 6.67 1.22 9.26
C GLY A 82 5.87 -0.04 9.54
N SER A 83 4.57 0.04 9.28
CA SER A 83 3.62 -1.05 9.56
C SER A 83 3.87 -2.33 8.75
N HIS A 84 4.44 -2.21 7.55
CA HIS A 84 4.80 -3.32 6.67
C HIS A 84 6.17 -3.91 6.98
N ASP A 85 7.12 -3.06 7.36
CA ASP A 85 8.48 -3.46 7.76
C ASP A 85 8.51 -4.16 9.13
N TYR A 86 7.49 -3.94 9.96
CA TYR A 86 7.43 -4.46 11.33
C TYR A 86 7.20 -5.97 11.40
N SER A 87 7.92 -6.62 12.32
CA SER A 87 7.81 -8.05 12.62
C SER A 87 7.77 -8.27 14.12
N VAL A 88 6.77 -9.01 14.61
CA VAL A 88 6.63 -9.36 16.05
C VAL A 88 7.84 -10.15 16.55
N SER A 89 8.53 -10.89 15.67
CA SER A 89 9.74 -11.62 16.02
C SER A 89 10.95 -10.70 16.29
N GLY A 90 10.84 -9.41 16.00
CA GLY A 90 11.94 -8.44 16.04
C GLY A 90 12.98 -8.67 14.95
N LYS A 91 12.75 -9.59 14.01
CA LYS A 91 13.61 -9.84 12.86
C LYS A 91 13.05 -9.12 11.65
N THR A 92 13.73 -8.08 11.22
CA THR A 92 13.39 -7.31 10.03
C THR A 92 14.61 -7.17 9.12
N PHE A 93 14.40 -6.86 7.85
CA PHE A 93 15.54 -6.50 6.98
C PHE A 93 16.12 -5.12 7.29
N LEU A 94 15.40 -4.27 8.03
CA LEU A 94 15.96 -3.01 8.54
C LEU A 94 17.13 -3.26 9.48
N ASP A 95 17.06 -4.30 10.33
CA ASP A 95 18.17 -4.69 11.22
C ASP A 95 19.42 -5.11 10.43
N VAL A 96 19.22 -5.73 9.26
CA VAL A 96 20.32 -6.16 8.39
C VAL A 96 20.98 -4.93 7.75
N LEU A 97 20.19 -3.97 7.27
CA LEU A 97 20.68 -2.71 6.72
C LEU A 97 21.47 -1.91 7.78
N GLU A 98 20.96 -1.85 9.01
CA GLU A 98 21.64 -1.18 10.12
C GLU A 98 22.97 -1.87 10.47
N LYS A 99 22.97 -3.21 10.62
CA LYS A 99 24.20 -3.97 10.92
C LYS A 99 25.25 -3.91 9.80
N ALA A 100 24.81 -3.78 8.55
CA ALA A 100 25.70 -3.52 7.41
C ALA A 100 26.24 -2.08 7.39
N GLY A 101 25.73 -1.21 8.25
CA GLY A 101 26.10 0.19 8.38
C GLY A 101 25.63 1.02 7.18
N PHE A 102 24.46 0.72 6.63
CA PHE A 102 23.82 1.49 5.56
C PHE A 102 22.85 2.56 6.10
N CYS A 103 22.22 2.28 7.22
CA CYS A 103 21.35 3.21 7.91
C CYS A 103 21.49 3.05 9.43
N LYS A 104 20.85 3.94 10.18
CA LYS A 104 20.71 3.86 11.62
C LYS A 104 19.23 3.85 11.96
N ASN A 105 18.74 2.81 12.64
CA ASN A 105 17.39 2.86 13.19
C ASN A 105 17.38 3.84 14.37
N VAL A 106 16.45 4.80 14.36
CA VAL A 106 16.33 5.81 15.42
C VAL A 106 15.29 5.46 16.48
N GLU A 107 14.66 4.28 16.37
CA GLU A 107 13.84 3.71 17.43
C GLU A 107 14.73 3.43 18.66
N SER A 108 14.52 4.21 19.72
CA SER A 108 15.15 3.99 21.02
C SER A 108 14.19 4.42 22.12
N ILE A 109 13.58 3.43 22.76
CA ILE A 109 12.45 3.60 23.66
C ILE A 109 12.80 3.00 25.02
N GLU A 110 12.60 3.78 26.08
CA GLU A 110 12.70 3.34 27.46
C GLU A 110 11.33 3.44 28.14
N GLU A 111 10.80 2.32 28.61
CA GLU A 111 9.57 2.30 29.39
C GLU A 111 9.85 2.70 30.85
N ARG A 112 9.20 3.78 31.32
CA ARG A 112 9.31 4.25 32.70
C ARG A 112 7.93 4.56 33.27
N GLY A 113 7.36 3.59 34.00
CA GLY A 113 5.99 3.69 34.49
C GLY A 113 4.99 3.66 33.33
N GLU A 114 4.08 4.62 33.27
CA GLU A 114 3.05 4.71 32.22
C GLU A 114 3.52 5.42 30.94
N PHE A 115 4.76 5.92 30.91
CA PHE A 115 5.29 6.70 29.80
C PHE A 115 6.42 5.99 29.05
N LEU A 116 6.50 6.27 27.76
CA LEU A 116 7.56 5.79 26.87
C LEU A 116 8.53 6.93 26.57
N TYR A 117 9.74 6.86 27.10
CA TYR A 117 10.77 7.88 26.90
C TYR A 117 11.59 7.58 25.66
N LEU A 118 11.54 8.48 24.68
CA LEU A 118 12.28 8.38 23.43
C LEU A 118 13.66 9.01 23.60
N ASN A 119 14.70 8.26 23.29
CA ASN A 119 16.07 8.74 23.23
C ASN A 119 16.38 9.28 21.83
N PRO A 120 16.96 10.48 21.70
CA PRO A 120 17.30 11.01 20.39
C PRO A 120 18.59 10.40 19.85
N VAL A 121 18.62 10.19 18.54
CA VAL A 121 19.88 10.14 17.81
C VAL A 121 20.29 11.57 17.48
N VAL A 122 21.48 11.97 17.95
CA VAL A 122 22.00 13.33 17.76
C VAL A 122 22.96 13.37 16.58
N TYR A 123 22.71 14.26 15.63
CA TYR A 123 23.55 14.44 14.44
C TYR A 123 23.50 15.88 13.95
N GLU A 124 24.65 16.52 13.70
CA GLU A 124 24.76 17.88 13.15
C GLU A 124 23.88 18.95 13.87
N GLY A 125 23.73 18.85 15.19
CA GLY A 125 22.91 19.77 15.98
C GLY A 125 21.40 19.50 15.92
N ILE A 126 20.99 18.36 15.37
CA ILE A 126 19.62 17.85 15.32
C ILE A 126 19.46 16.71 16.32
N ALA A 127 18.33 16.69 17.01
CA ALA A 127 17.88 15.55 17.81
C ALA A 127 16.73 14.84 17.09
N ILE A 128 16.97 13.60 16.65
CA ILE A 128 15.99 12.79 15.92
C ILE A 128 15.40 11.76 16.88
N TYR A 129 14.12 11.92 17.20
CA TYR A 129 13.33 10.96 17.99
C TYR A 129 12.49 10.12 17.05
N GLY A 130 12.46 8.79 17.24
CA GLY A 130 11.69 7.88 16.40
C GLY A 130 10.72 7.01 17.20
N TYR A 131 9.54 6.77 16.62
CA TYR A 131 8.65 5.71 17.06
C TYR A 131 8.13 4.93 15.82
N PRO A 132 8.22 3.59 15.80
CA PRO A 132 7.87 2.79 14.63
C PRO A 132 6.36 2.68 14.40
N GLY A 133 5.96 2.45 13.15
CA GLY A 133 4.59 2.08 12.81
C GLY A 133 4.29 0.62 13.14
N ARG A 134 3.04 0.31 13.47
CA ARG A 134 2.57 -1.07 13.68
C ARG A 134 1.31 -1.32 12.88
N LYS A 135 1.01 -2.60 12.64
CA LYS A 135 -0.23 -2.98 11.95
C LYS A 135 -1.44 -2.63 12.80
N SER A 136 -2.52 -2.23 12.13
CA SER A 136 -3.82 -1.95 12.75
C SER A 136 -3.80 -0.84 13.81
N GLY A 137 -2.86 0.12 13.72
CA GLY A 137 -2.81 1.27 14.64
C GLY A 137 -2.40 0.94 16.07
N LEU A 138 -1.77 -0.22 16.30
CA LEU A 138 -1.32 -0.64 17.64
C LEU A 138 -0.29 0.31 18.26
N GLU A 139 0.33 1.18 17.47
CA GLU A 139 1.23 2.24 17.93
C GLU A 139 0.49 3.47 18.49
N VAL A 140 -0.76 3.70 18.10
CA VAL A 140 -1.48 4.95 18.43
C VAL A 140 -1.60 5.18 19.95
N PRO A 141 -1.97 4.19 20.78
CA PRO A 141 -2.00 4.38 22.23
C PRO A 141 -0.62 4.67 22.83
N ASP A 142 0.43 4.07 22.28
CA ASP A 142 1.80 4.22 22.75
C ASP A 142 2.36 5.60 22.40
N ILE A 143 2.09 6.12 21.20
CA ILE A 143 2.51 7.46 20.78
C ILE A 143 1.95 8.54 21.72
N ARG A 144 0.69 8.41 22.16
CA ARG A 144 0.04 9.35 23.10
C ARG A 144 0.74 9.45 24.46
N ARG A 145 1.46 8.40 24.87
CA ARG A 145 2.24 8.36 26.13
C ARG A 145 3.74 8.57 25.93
N THR A 146 4.17 9.00 24.75
CA THR A 146 5.59 9.29 24.53
C THR A 146 6.05 10.55 25.26
N LYS A 147 7.31 10.55 25.68
CA LYS A 147 8.05 11.69 26.24
C LYS A 147 9.41 11.73 25.57
N PHE A 148 9.99 12.92 25.44
CA PHE A 148 11.38 13.05 24.98
C PHE A 148 12.33 13.05 26.17
N ASN A 149 13.39 12.27 26.09
CA ASN A 149 14.57 12.55 26.90
C ASN A 149 15.22 13.84 26.37
N ASP A 150 15.73 14.67 27.29
CA ASP A 150 16.14 16.04 26.98
C ASP A 150 17.28 16.12 25.96
N ALA A 151 17.10 17.02 24.99
CA ALA A 151 18.12 17.48 24.05
C ALA A 151 18.09 19.02 23.99
N PRO A 152 18.64 19.71 25.01
CA PRO A 152 18.53 21.16 25.12
C PRO A 152 19.27 21.88 23.98
N GLY A 153 18.63 22.87 23.38
CA GLY A 153 19.23 23.71 22.33
C GLY A 153 19.37 23.06 20.95
N LEU A 154 18.96 21.79 20.79
CA LEU A 154 18.96 21.10 19.50
C LEU A 154 17.62 21.28 18.79
N PHE A 155 17.64 21.35 17.46
CA PHE A 155 16.43 21.32 16.65
C PHE A 155 15.87 19.89 16.64
N LYS A 156 14.59 19.74 16.99
CA LYS A 156 13.99 18.43 17.25
C LYS A 156 13.19 17.94 16.06
N ILE A 157 13.52 16.75 15.59
CA ILE A 157 12.73 16.01 14.60
C ILE A 157 12.02 14.87 15.33
N PHE A 158 10.71 14.76 15.15
CA PHE A 158 9.95 13.59 15.58
C PHE A 158 9.54 12.78 14.36
N MET A 159 10.16 11.63 14.18
CA MET A 159 9.87 10.70 13.09
C MET A 159 8.85 9.66 13.55
N LEU A 160 7.73 9.57 12.82
CA LEU A 160 6.62 8.68 13.12
C LEU A 160 6.10 8.04 11.84
N HIS A 161 5.58 6.83 11.95
CA HIS A 161 4.85 6.18 10.88
C HIS A 161 3.47 5.82 11.39
N THR A 162 2.53 6.76 11.29
CA THR A 162 1.18 6.65 11.85
C THR A 162 0.23 7.67 11.20
N THR A 163 -1.06 7.59 11.53
CA THR A 163 -2.06 8.58 11.10
C THR A 163 -2.19 9.71 12.13
N ILE A 164 -2.15 10.97 11.67
CA ILE A 164 -2.49 12.14 12.49
C ILE A 164 -3.90 12.65 12.17
N ASP A 165 -4.64 13.12 13.17
CA ASP A 165 -6.03 13.60 13.04
C ASP A 165 -6.22 14.65 11.93
N LYS A 166 -5.21 15.50 11.69
CA LYS A 166 -5.23 16.55 10.65
C LYS A 166 -5.26 16.02 9.21
N VAL A 167 -4.72 14.82 8.95
CA VAL A 167 -4.68 14.23 7.60
C VAL A 167 -5.79 13.20 7.40
N ARG A 168 -6.31 12.60 8.48
CA ARG A 168 -7.29 11.50 8.42
C ARG A 168 -8.55 11.84 7.62
N GLY A 169 -9.05 13.07 7.70
CA GLY A 169 -10.34 13.43 7.12
C GLY A 169 -11.46 12.50 7.60
N ASN A 170 -12.16 11.86 6.65
CA ASN A 170 -13.24 10.91 6.91
C ASN A 170 -12.80 9.44 6.92
N MET A 171 -11.49 9.16 6.84
CA MET A 171 -11.00 7.78 6.83
C MET A 171 -11.32 7.09 8.17
N PRO A 172 -11.87 5.86 8.15
CA PRO A 172 -12.21 5.10 9.35
C PRO A 172 -10.98 4.43 9.97
N ILE A 173 -9.95 5.22 10.27
CA ILE A 173 -8.65 4.76 10.79
C ILE A 173 -8.37 5.47 12.11
N ASP A 174 -7.77 4.76 13.07
CA ASP A 174 -7.29 5.36 14.31
C ASP A 174 -6.18 6.38 14.02
N ALA A 175 -6.21 7.50 14.73
CA ALA A 175 -5.25 8.58 14.54
C ALA A 175 -4.81 9.15 15.88
N VAL A 176 -3.59 9.66 15.90
CA VAL A 176 -3.04 10.42 17.02
C VAL A 176 -3.45 11.88 16.85
N GLU A 177 -3.91 12.51 17.92
CA GLU A 177 -4.27 13.92 17.93
C GLU A 177 -3.00 14.78 17.88
N TYR A 178 -2.90 15.70 16.91
CA TYR A 178 -1.73 16.57 16.76
C TYR A 178 -1.30 17.26 18.06
N ASP A 179 -2.28 17.80 18.80
CA ASP A 179 -2.03 18.55 20.04
C ASP A 179 -1.56 17.66 21.20
N SER A 180 -1.69 16.33 21.08
CA SER A 180 -1.20 15.38 22.07
C SER A 180 0.28 15.01 21.89
N LEU A 181 0.85 15.28 20.71
CA LEU A 181 2.22 14.91 20.38
C LEU A 181 3.23 15.70 21.21
N GLN A 182 4.39 15.08 21.47
CA GLN A 182 5.52 15.82 22.01
C GLN A 182 5.95 16.92 21.06
N LYS A 183 6.28 18.10 21.61
CA LYS A 183 6.63 19.28 20.81
C LYS A 183 7.96 19.07 20.11
N ALA A 184 7.92 19.13 18.78
CA ALA A 184 9.08 19.09 17.91
C ALA A 184 9.10 20.31 16.98
N ASP A 185 10.24 20.53 16.32
CA ASP A 185 10.41 21.58 15.33
C ASP A 185 10.02 21.12 13.92
N TYR A 186 10.03 19.80 13.71
CA TYR A 186 9.59 19.15 12.48
C TYR A 186 9.08 17.74 12.80
N TYR A 187 7.96 17.35 12.20
CA TYR A 187 7.42 15.99 12.30
C TYR A 187 7.57 15.28 10.96
N ALA A 188 8.46 14.29 10.91
CA ALA A 188 8.73 13.47 9.73
C ALA A 188 7.77 12.27 9.74
N LEU A 189 6.66 12.37 9.00
CA LEU A 189 5.60 11.37 9.00
C LEU A 189 5.65 10.49 7.74
N GLY A 190 5.35 9.21 7.90
CA GLY A 190 4.91 8.28 6.85
C GLY A 190 3.58 7.63 7.22
N HIS A 191 3.12 6.64 6.44
CA HIS A 191 1.90 5.82 6.58
C HIS A 191 0.74 6.23 5.69
N ILE A 192 0.42 7.52 5.62
CA ILE A 192 -0.64 8.01 4.74
C ILE A 192 -0.02 8.41 3.41
N HIS A 193 -0.42 7.73 2.34
CA HIS A 193 0.12 7.90 0.99
C HIS A 193 -0.42 9.17 0.31
N VAL A 194 -0.13 10.33 0.90
CA VAL A 194 -0.54 11.63 0.39
C VAL A 194 0.61 12.63 0.51
N ASP A 195 0.64 13.60 -0.39
CA ASP A 195 1.45 14.79 -0.19
C ASP A 195 0.67 15.77 0.70
N PHE A 196 1.05 15.85 1.98
CA PHE A 196 0.32 16.66 2.97
C PHE A 196 1.25 17.41 3.90
N GLN A 197 0.92 18.68 4.14
CA GLN A 197 1.62 19.56 5.06
C GLN A 197 0.60 20.28 5.95
N TYR A 198 0.85 20.30 7.26
CA TYR A 198 0.07 21.08 8.21
C TYR A 198 0.96 21.54 9.36
N ASP A 199 1.13 22.86 9.51
CA ASP A 199 2.06 23.45 10.48
C ASP A 199 3.48 22.87 10.32
N LYS A 200 3.91 22.00 11.25
CA LYS A 200 5.21 21.30 11.23
C LYS A 200 5.11 19.82 10.80
N LEU A 201 3.90 19.34 10.52
CA LEU A 201 3.60 17.98 10.06
C LEU A 201 3.83 17.87 8.57
N VAL A 202 4.54 16.82 8.16
CA VAL A 202 4.82 16.56 6.75
C VAL A 202 4.66 15.08 6.48
N TYR A 203 3.76 14.75 5.56
CA TYR A 203 3.75 13.46 4.86
C TYR A 203 4.34 13.68 3.46
N PRO A 204 5.44 13.01 3.10
CA PRO A 204 5.98 13.09 1.75
C PRO A 204 5.15 12.24 0.78
N GLY A 205 4.25 11.38 1.27
CA GLY A 205 3.62 10.36 0.45
C GLY A 205 4.67 9.37 -0.11
N PRO A 206 4.23 8.45 -0.97
CA PRO A 206 5.08 7.36 -1.41
C PRO A 206 6.12 7.81 -2.43
N THR A 207 7.24 7.09 -2.49
CA THR A 207 8.21 7.28 -3.58
C THR A 207 7.67 6.78 -4.91
N PHE A 208 6.73 5.86 -4.93
CA PHE A 208 5.95 5.46 -6.10
C PHE A 208 4.55 5.01 -5.65
N PRO A 209 3.47 5.37 -6.36
CA PRO A 209 2.13 4.91 -6.00
C PRO A 209 2.01 3.38 -5.98
N ASN A 210 1.36 2.83 -4.95
CA ASN A 210 1.46 1.40 -4.60
C ASN A 210 0.23 0.57 -5.01
N ASN A 211 -0.82 1.21 -5.51
CA ASN A 211 -2.00 0.52 -6.05
C ASN A 211 -2.66 1.33 -7.17
N PHE A 212 -3.73 0.78 -7.75
CA PHE A 212 -4.48 1.41 -8.83
C PHE A 212 -4.98 2.82 -8.45
N GLN A 213 -5.58 2.95 -7.26
CA GLN A 213 -6.19 4.20 -6.82
C GLN A 213 -5.13 5.27 -6.59
N GLU A 214 -4.02 4.92 -5.96
CA GLU A 214 -2.91 5.86 -5.76
C GLU A 214 -2.26 6.29 -7.08
N LEU A 215 -2.13 5.40 -8.06
CA LEU A 215 -1.63 5.78 -9.40
C LEU A 215 -2.58 6.79 -10.07
N GLU A 216 -3.89 6.63 -9.87
CA GLU A 216 -4.91 7.55 -10.37
C GLU A 216 -4.87 8.91 -9.65
N ASP A 217 -4.76 8.89 -8.32
CA ASP A 217 -4.85 10.09 -7.48
C ASP A 217 -3.56 10.92 -7.49
N LEU A 218 -2.40 10.24 -7.42
CA LEU A 218 -1.09 10.89 -7.29
C LEU A 218 -0.37 11.04 -8.63
N GLY A 219 -0.50 10.04 -9.51
CA GLY A 219 0.19 9.96 -10.81
C GLY A 219 1.73 9.84 -10.75
N HIS A 220 2.35 10.16 -9.61
CA HIS A 220 3.78 10.08 -9.37
C HIS A 220 4.07 10.02 -7.87
N GLY A 221 5.27 9.58 -7.51
CA GLY A 221 5.75 9.71 -6.13
C GLY A 221 6.59 10.97 -5.92
N GLY A 222 7.25 11.06 -4.76
CA GLY A 222 8.19 12.13 -4.51
C GLY A 222 8.82 12.09 -3.13
N MET A 223 9.52 13.17 -2.79
CA MET A 223 10.14 13.39 -1.48
C MET A 223 10.25 14.88 -1.18
N TYR A 224 10.67 15.21 0.05
CA TYR A 224 11.00 16.57 0.44
C TYR A 224 12.49 16.74 0.72
N ILE A 225 13.07 17.85 0.27
CA ILE A 225 14.31 18.40 0.82
C ILE A 225 13.91 19.51 1.79
N VAL A 226 14.43 19.45 3.01
CA VAL A 226 14.08 20.36 4.10
C VAL A 226 15.33 21.10 4.56
N GLU A 227 15.22 22.41 4.72
CA GLU A 227 16.28 23.26 5.27
C GLU A 227 15.79 23.90 6.57
N THR A 228 16.59 23.86 7.64
CA THR A 228 16.17 24.27 8.99
C THR A 228 16.33 25.76 9.29
N PHE A 229 17.07 26.52 8.47
CA PHE A 229 17.42 27.93 8.73
C PHE A 229 17.29 28.76 7.44
N PRO A 230 16.85 30.04 7.47
CA PRO A 230 16.47 30.86 8.64
C PRO A 230 15.11 30.51 9.27
N LYS A 231 14.30 29.75 8.55
CA LYS A 231 13.07 29.10 9.00
C LYS A 231 12.99 27.76 8.29
N VAL A 232 12.18 26.83 8.79
CA VAL A 232 11.93 25.57 8.08
C VAL A 232 11.34 25.87 6.71
N SER A 233 12.02 25.40 5.66
CA SER A 233 11.54 25.47 4.28
C SER A 233 11.60 24.11 3.62
N LEU A 234 10.57 23.80 2.83
CA LEU A 234 10.40 22.52 2.17
C LEU A 234 10.46 22.70 0.65
N LYS A 235 11.25 21.88 -0.01
CA LYS A 235 11.32 21.77 -1.46
C LYS A 235 10.89 20.37 -1.87
N ARG A 236 9.74 20.26 -2.54
CA ARG A 236 9.25 19.00 -3.12
C ARG A 236 10.10 18.60 -4.32
N ILE A 237 10.45 17.32 -4.41
CA ILE A 237 11.01 16.69 -5.62
C ILE A 237 10.06 15.58 -6.03
N ASN A 238 9.49 15.69 -7.24
CA ASN A 238 8.53 14.73 -7.78
C ASN A 238 9.22 13.72 -8.70
N PHE A 239 8.85 12.44 -8.56
CA PHE A 239 9.41 11.33 -9.35
C PHE A 239 8.42 10.90 -10.42
N LYS A 240 8.40 11.65 -11.53
CA LYS A 240 7.57 11.33 -12.70
C LYS A 240 8.31 10.34 -13.61
N ILE A 241 8.32 9.06 -13.21
CA ILE A 241 9.01 7.99 -13.95
C ILE A 241 8.28 7.66 -15.26
N LYS A 242 6.94 7.64 -15.22
CA LYS A 242 6.08 7.32 -16.36
C LYS A 242 4.82 8.16 -16.34
N GLU A 243 4.29 8.50 -17.51
CA GLU A 243 2.96 9.09 -17.59
C GLU A 243 1.88 8.04 -17.31
N VAL A 244 0.92 8.41 -16.48
CA VAL A 244 -0.26 7.60 -16.17
C VAL A 244 -1.45 8.16 -16.94
N LEU A 245 -2.19 7.28 -17.64
CA LEU A 245 -3.38 7.64 -18.40
C LEU A 245 -4.60 6.88 -17.86
N PRO A 246 -5.45 7.52 -17.03
CA PRO A 246 -6.70 6.94 -16.58
C PRO A 246 -7.76 7.00 -17.68
N ILE A 247 -8.47 5.89 -17.86
CA ILE A 247 -9.54 5.70 -18.83
C ILE A 247 -10.65 4.92 -18.15
N THR A 248 -11.85 5.50 -18.09
CA THR A 248 -13.05 4.82 -17.58
C THR A 248 -13.99 4.54 -18.74
N ILE A 249 -14.41 3.29 -18.88
CA ILE A 249 -15.30 2.84 -19.95
C ILE A 249 -16.52 2.17 -19.32
N GLU A 250 -17.71 2.68 -19.66
CA GLU A 250 -18.97 2.06 -19.27
C GLU A 250 -19.36 0.94 -20.23
N VAL A 251 -19.68 -0.24 -19.69
CA VAL A 251 -20.05 -1.43 -20.46
C VAL A 251 -21.39 -1.97 -19.96
N LYS A 252 -22.31 -2.22 -20.90
CA LYS A 252 -23.63 -2.84 -20.65
C LYS A 252 -23.83 -4.20 -21.30
N ASP A 253 -23.04 -4.50 -22.31
CA ASP A 253 -23.08 -5.76 -23.05
C ASP A 253 -21.66 -6.31 -23.12
N ALA A 254 -21.44 -7.46 -22.49
CA ALA A 254 -20.13 -8.08 -22.40
C ALA A 254 -19.65 -8.60 -23.77
N ILE A 255 -20.57 -8.92 -24.69
CA ILE A 255 -20.26 -9.49 -25.99
C ILE A 255 -19.59 -8.45 -26.89
N THR A 256 -20.06 -7.21 -26.83
CA THR A 256 -19.52 -6.08 -27.62
C THR A 256 -18.48 -5.24 -26.87
N ALA A 257 -18.26 -5.54 -25.58
CA ALA A 257 -17.35 -4.82 -24.71
C ALA A 257 -15.92 -4.75 -25.24
N THR A 258 -15.38 -5.87 -25.72
CA THR A 258 -13.98 -5.94 -26.20
C THR A 258 -13.72 -4.96 -27.34
N ASP A 259 -14.58 -4.96 -28.36
CA ASP A 259 -14.43 -4.08 -29.52
C ASP A 259 -14.61 -2.61 -29.14
N LYS A 260 -15.58 -2.32 -28.25
CA LYS A 260 -15.80 -0.97 -27.72
C LYS A 260 -14.55 -0.45 -27.00
N ILE A 261 -14.00 -1.25 -26.08
CA ILE A 261 -12.81 -0.89 -25.31
C ILE A 261 -11.61 -0.65 -26.24
N ILE A 262 -11.40 -1.53 -27.24
CA ILE A 262 -10.33 -1.38 -28.22
C ILE A 262 -10.51 -0.12 -29.05
N ALA A 263 -11.73 0.20 -29.50
CA ALA A 263 -12.02 1.40 -30.28
C ALA A 263 -11.68 2.67 -29.48
N GLU A 264 -12.10 2.77 -28.23
CA GLU A 264 -11.77 3.92 -27.37
C GLU A 264 -10.26 4.03 -27.11
N LEU A 265 -9.59 2.90 -26.83
CA LEU A 265 -8.13 2.87 -26.66
C LEU A 265 -7.39 3.23 -27.96
N ASN A 266 -7.99 2.99 -29.13
CA ASN A 266 -7.42 3.34 -30.42
C ASN A 266 -7.39 4.86 -30.65
N GLU A 267 -8.29 5.62 -30.05
CA GLU A 267 -8.31 7.09 -30.18
C GLU A 267 -7.32 7.79 -29.22
N LYS A 268 -6.85 7.10 -28.18
CA LYS A 268 -5.94 7.68 -27.17
C LYS A 268 -4.47 7.52 -27.54
N ASN A 269 -3.62 8.45 -27.10
CA ASN A 269 -2.17 8.29 -27.16
C ASN A 269 -1.67 7.45 -25.97
N VAL A 270 -1.44 6.16 -26.21
CA VAL A 270 -1.01 5.20 -25.19
C VAL A 270 0.50 4.96 -25.18
N GLN A 271 1.26 5.52 -26.12
CA GLN A 271 2.67 5.21 -26.32
C GLN A 271 3.50 5.53 -25.07
N ASP A 272 4.23 4.53 -24.58
CA ASP A 272 5.11 4.58 -23.40
C ASP A 272 4.43 5.02 -22.09
N LYS A 273 3.11 4.82 -21.96
CA LYS A 273 2.33 5.18 -20.77
C LYS A 273 1.88 3.96 -19.98
N VAL A 274 1.63 4.16 -18.67
CA VAL A 274 0.85 3.24 -17.84
C VAL A 274 -0.62 3.59 -18.02
N ILE A 275 -1.38 2.66 -18.58
CA ILE A 275 -2.81 2.84 -18.80
C ILE A 275 -3.57 2.29 -17.60
N LEU A 276 -4.40 3.11 -16.96
CA LEU A 276 -5.32 2.66 -15.93
C LEU A 276 -6.71 2.53 -16.55
N LEU A 277 -7.14 1.31 -16.80
CA LEU A 277 -8.43 1.03 -17.42
C LEU A 277 -9.45 0.62 -16.36
N ARG A 278 -10.38 1.51 -16.04
CA ARG A 278 -11.54 1.23 -15.19
C ARG A 278 -12.71 0.84 -16.07
N ILE A 279 -13.30 -0.31 -15.79
CA ILE A 279 -14.50 -0.78 -16.48
C ILE A 279 -15.62 -0.81 -15.45
N ALA A 280 -16.68 -0.07 -15.75
CA ALA A 280 -17.83 0.11 -14.90
C ALA A 280 -19.11 -0.21 -15.67
N GLY A 281 -20.19 -0.50 -14.96
CA GLY A 281 -21.51 -0.69 -15.55
C GLY A 281 -22.19 -1.96 -15.08
N GLU A 282 -23.42 -2.15 -15.55
CA GLU A 282 -24.22 -3.33 -15.27
C GLU A 282 -24.43 -4.10 -16.57
N LEU A 283 -23.92 -5.33 -16.61
CA LEU A 283 -24.02 -6.20 -17.78
C LEU A 283 -25.45 -6.74 -17.89
N GLU A 284 -26.17 -6.26 -18.89
CA GLU A 284 -27.49 -6.74 -19.28
C GLU A 284 -27.43 -8.04 -20.08
N ASN A 285 -26.34 -8.22 -20.86
CA ASN A 285 -26.10 -9.39 -21.69
C ASN A 285 -24.66 -9.89 -21.50
N GLY A 286 -24.51 -11.22 -21.43
CA GLY A 286 -23.25 -11.89 -21.20
C GLY A 286 -22.71 -11.72 -19.77
N THR A 287 -21.47 -12.12 -19.59
CA THR A 287 -20.78 -12.13 -18.29
C THR A 287 -19.36 -11.60 -18.45
N ASN A 288 -18.69 -11.28 -17.34
CA ASN A 288 -17.29 -10.82 -17.36
C ASN A 288 -16.32 -11.73 -18.13
N THR A 289 -16.62 -13.03 -18.29
CA THR A 289 -15.77 -13.96 -19.04
C THR A 289 -15.85 -13.74 -20.56
N ASP A 290 -16.91 -13.12 -21.05
CA ASP A 290 -17.07 -12.81 -22.48
C ASP A 290 -16.19 -11.63 -22.90
N ILE A 291 -15.76 -10.80 -21.93
CA ILE A 291 -14.82 -9.70 -22.17
C ILE A 291 -13.41 -10.26 -22.30
N LYS A 292 -12.87 -10.22 -23.51
CA LYS A 292 -11.55 -10.76 -23.83
C LYS A 292 -10.41 -9.83 -23.44
N PHE A 293 -10.08 -9.79 -22.15
CA PHE A 293 -9.01 -8.94 -21.62
C PHE A 293 -7.64 -9.17 -22.25
N GLN A 294 -7.30 -10.41 -22.61
CA GLN A 294 -6.04 -10.72 -23.27
C GLN A 294 -5.91 -10.05 -24.65
N GLU A 295 -7.03 -9.93 -25.38
CA GLU A 295 -7.04 -9.24 -26.67
C GLU A 295 -6.82 -7.73 -26.49
N ILE A 296 -7.44 -7.13 -25.47
CA ILE A 296 -7.27 -5.72 -25.09
C ILE A 296 -5.82 -5.45 -24.66
N GLU A 297 -5.26 -6.26 -23.76
CA GLU A 297 -3.87 -6.16 -23.31
C GLU A 297 -2.89 -6.27 -24.49
N SER A 298 -3.12 -7.23 -25.38
CA SER A 298 -2.31 -7.41 -26.60
C SER A 298 -2.40 -6.22 -27.55
N PHE A 299 -3.59 -5.64 -27.72
CA PHE A 299 -3.79 -4.45 -28.55
C PHE A 299 -3.01 -3.25 -28.00
N VAL A 300 -3.15 -2.97 -26.72
CA VAL A 300 -2.49 -1.84 -26.04
C VAL A 300 -0.97 -2.01 -26.07
N LYS A 301 -0.47 -3.24 -25.87
CA LYS A 301 0.96 -3.57 -26.00
C LYS A 301 1.48 -3.35 -27.43
N ARG A 302 0.74 -3.78 -28.47
CA ARG A 302 1.12 -3.52 -29.88
C ARG A 302 1.14 -2.04 -30.22
N LYS A 303 0.28 -1.24 -29.59
CA LYS A 303 0.24 0.21 -29.72
C LYS A 303 1.35 0.92 -28.93
N GLY A 304 2.24 0.17 -28.29
CA GLY A 304 3.44 0.68 -27.63
C GLY A 304 3.22 1.23 -26.23
N ALA A 305 2.11 0.89 -25.58
CA ALA A 305 1.94 1.19 -24.16
C ALA A 305 2.98 0.47 -23.30
N TYR A 306 3.37 1.11 -22.21
CA TYR A 306 4.32 0.50 -21.27
C TYR A 306 3.64 -0.63 -20.50
N PHE A 307 2.46 -0.37 -19.93
CA PHE A 307 1.69 -1.36 -19.18
C PHE A 307 0.21 -0.99 -19.15
N LEU A 308 -0.67 -1.99 -19.06
CA LEU A 308 -2.12 -1.81 -18.85
C LEU A 308 -2.49 -2.42 -17.50
N LEU A 309 -2.95 -1.59 -16.58
CA LEU A 309 -3.52 -2.01 -15.31
C LEU A 309 -5.04 -1.84 -15.38
N LYS A 310 -5.79 -2.93 -15.16
CA LYS A 310 -7.26 -2.93 -15.24
C LYS A 310 -7.91 -3.00 -13.87
N ASN A 311 -9.07 -2.36 -13.74
CA ASN A 311 -9.96 -2.45 -12.59
C ASN A 311 -11.39 -2.72 -13.08
N THR A 312 -12.00 -3.78 -12.56
CA THR A 312 -13.37 -4.21 -12.91
C THR A 312 -14.28 -4.31 -11.69
N HIS A 313 -13.92 -3.70 -10.55
CA HIS A 313 -14.73 -3.78 -9.32
C HIS A 313 -16.12 -3.13 -9.47
N GLU A 314 -16.24 -2.14 -10.35
CA GLU A 314 -17.50 -1.44 -10.64
C GLU A 314 -18.33 -2.10 -11.75
N LEU A 315 -17.84 -3.21 -12.32
CA LEU A 315 -18.57 -3.98 -13.32
C LEU A 315 -19.42 -5.05 -12.64
N LYS A 316 -20.73 -4.89 -12.69
CA LYS A 316 -21.70 -5.79 -12.09
C LYS A 316 -22.37 -6.63 -13.16
N ASN A 317 -22.60 -7.91 -12.88
CA ASN A 317 -23.59 -8.66 -13.65
C ASN A 317 -24.97 -8.24 -13.15
N LYS A 318 -25.94 -8.07 -14.05
CA LYS A 318 -27.32 -7.89 -13.66
C LYS A 318 -27.75 -9.08 -12.82
N GLN A 319 -27.83 -8.89 -11.51
CA GLN A 319 -28.45 -9.87 -10.63
C GLN A 319 -29.93 -9.90 -11.00
N ILE A 320 -30.45 -11.09 -11.29
CA ILE A 320 -31.90 -11.26 -11.37
C ILE A 320 -32.39 -11.05 -9.93
N ASP A 321 -32.85 -9.84 -9.61
CA ASP A 321 -33.64 -9.61 -8.40
C ASP A 321 -34.85 -10.53 -8.49
N THR A 322 -34.85 -11.58 -7.68
CA THR A 322 -36.02 -12.40 -7.48
C THR A 322 -36.42 -12.25 -6.04
N ASP A 323 -37.47 -11.45 -5.82
CA ASP A 323 -38.35 -11.64 -4.67
C ASP A 323 -38.75 -13.12 -4.65
N ILE A 324 -38.12 -13.90 -3.78
CA ILE A 324 -38.54 -15.26 -3.51
C ILE A 324 -39.81 -15.12 -2.68
N ASN A 325 -40.98 -15.34 -3.30
CA ASN A 325 -42.21 -15.58 -2.55
C ASN A 325 -42.07 -16.92 -1.84
N ILE A 326 -41.44 -16.89 -0.66
CA ILE A 326 -41.30 -18.04 0.23
C ILE A 326 -42.69 -18.36 0.77
N ASN A 327 -43.29 -19.44 0.28
CA ASN A 327 -44.61 -19.87 0.74
C ASN A 327 -44.52 -20.68 2.04
N ASN A 328 -43.34 -21.19 2.41
CA ASN A 328 -43.17 -21.98 3.64
C ASN A 328 -41.77 -21.74 4.29
N PRO A 329 -41.70 -21.14 5.51
CA PRO A 329 -40.43 -20.80 6.15
C PRO A 329 -39.56 -22.00 6.54
N GLU A 330 -40.11 -23.21 6.59
CA GLU A 330 -39.40 -24.41 7.00
C GLU A 330 -38.54 -25.04 5.88
N ASN A 331 -38.80 -24.70 4.60
CA ASN A 331 -38.12 -25.29 3.43
C ASN A 331 -37.42 -24.24 2.54
N ILE A 332 -37.04 -23.10 3.11
CA ILE A 332 -36.45 -21.97 2.37
C ILE A 332 -35.23 -22.41 1.56
N GLU A 333 -34.36 -23.23 2.14
CA GLU A 333 -33.12 -23.67 1.50
C GLU A 333 -33.40 -24.55 0.26
N GLU A 334 -34.27 -25.55 0.39
CA GLU A 334 -34.64 -26.45 -0.72
C GLU A 334 -35.39 -25.71 -1.83
N GLU A 335 -36.34 -24.84 -1.48
CA GLU A 335 -37.07 -24.03 -2.47
C GLU A 335 -36.15 -23.06 -3.20
N THR A 336 -35.19 -22.45 -2.49
CA THR A 336 -34.19 -21.56 -3.07
C THR A 336 -33.27 -22.32 -4.03
N ILE A 337 -32.73 -23.47 -3.60
CA ILE A 337 -31.82 -24.28 -4.44
C ILE A 337 -32.54 -24.77 -5.69
N LYS A 338 -33.79 -25.24 -5.57
CA LYS A 338 -34.60 -25.69 -6.70
C LYS A 338 -34.88 -24.55 -7.68
N PHE A 339 -35.29 -23.40 -7.18
CA PHE A 339 -35.56 -22.22 -8.00
C PHE A 339 -34.32 -21.73 -8.76
N TYR A 340 -33.17 -21.60 -8.07
CA TYR A 340 -31.91 -21.21 -8.70
C TYR A 340 -31.45 -22.23 -9.74
N SER A 341 -31.63 -23.53 -9.46
CA SER A 341 -31.27 -24.61 -10.38
C SER A 341 -32.16 -24.65 -11.63
N GLU A 342 -33.43 -24.30 -11.52
CA GLU A 342 -34.37 -24.21 -12.64
C GLU A 342 -34.07 -23.01 -13.55
N LYS A 343 -33.70 -21.86 -12.97
CA LYS A 343 -33.35 -20.65 -13.73
C LYS A 343 -31.94 -20.67 -14.33
N ASN A 344 -30.98 -21.31 -13.67
CA ASN A 344 -29.60 -21.41 -14.13
C ASN A 344 -29.23 -22.87 -14.34
N GLN A 345 -29.59 -23.42 -15.51
CA GLN A 345 -29.29 -24.81 -15.84
C GLN A 345 -27.77 -25.00 -16.01
N SER A 346 -27.15 -25.64 -15.03
CA SER A 346 -25.73 -25.99 -15.04
C SER A 346 -25.56 -27.46 -14.69
N GLY A 347 -24.55 -28.09 -15.31
CA GLY A 347 -24.15 -29.47 -14.99
C GLY A 347 -23.73 -29.64 -13.53
N PHE A 348 -23.43 -28.56 -12.81
CA PHE A 348 -23.00 -28.56 -11.41
C PHE A 348 -24.14 -28.36 -10.40
N ASN A 349 -25.39 -28.16 -10.84
CA ASN A 349 -26.51 -27.90 -9.93
C ASN A 349 -26.73 -29.04 -8.90
N HIS A 350 -26.39 -30.27 -9.27
CA HIS A 350 -26.46 -31.43 -8.37
C HIS A 350 -25.48 -31.34 -7.17
N LEU A 351 -24.43 -30.51 -7.26
CA LEU A 351 -23.42 -30.34 -6.20
C LEU A 351 -23.78 -29.25 -5.19
N VAL A 352 -24.78 -28.41 -5.48
CA VAL A 352 -25.09 -27.21 -4.68
C VAL A 352 -25.40 -27.57 -3.22
N GLN A 353 -26.27 -28.56 -3.00
CA GLN A 353 -26.62 -29.00 -1.63
C GLN A 353 -25.39 -29.57 -0.89
N GLN A 354 -24.53 -30.31 -1.60
CA GLN A 354 -23.32 -30.89 -1.01
C GLN A 354 -22.33 -29.80 -0.60
N LEU A 355 -22.19 -28.76 -1.43
CA LEU A 355 -21.32 -27.62 -1.14
C LEU A 355 -21.83 -26.79 0.03
N ILE A 356 -23.13 -26.50 0.09
CA ILE A 356 -23.72 -25.77 1.22
C ILE A 356 -23.46 -26.54 2.52
N ASN A 357 -23.72 -27.85 2.54
CA ASN A 357 -23.45 -28.67 3.72
C ASN A 357 -21.97 -28.68 4.11
N SER A 358 -21.05 -28.69 3.14
CA SER A 358 -19.60 -28.67 3.41
C SER A 358 -19.08 -27.32 3.88
N LEU A 359 -19.69 -26.23 3.41
CA LEU A 359 -19.29 -24.86 3.78
C LEU A 359 -19.92 -24.41 5.10
N SER A 360 -21.03 -25.05 5.51
CA SER A 360 -21.68 -24.84 6.80
C SER A 360 -20.97 -25.55 7.97
N ILE A 361 -19.83 -26.20 7.73
CA ILE A 361 -19.11 -26.89 8.81
C ILE A 361 -18.44 -25.87 9.73
N GLU A 362 -18.72 -25.97 11.02
CA GLU A 362 -18.14 -25.09 12.02
C GLU A 362 -16.70 -25.48 12.42
N LYS A 363 -15.98 -24.49 12.94
CA LYS A 363 -14.64 -24.65 13.50
C LYS A 363 -14.71 -25.41 14.82
N GLN A 364 -13.87 -26.43 14.98
CA GLN A 364 -13.87 -27.25 16.19
C GLN A 364 -13.07 -26.58 17.32
N GLU A 365 -13.42 -26.91 18.57
CA GLU A 365 -12.74 -26.39 19.75
C GLU A 365 -11.29 -26.88 19.79
N GLY A 366 -10.33 -25.95 19.89
CA GLY A 366 -8.89 -26.25 19.82
C GLY A 366 -8.30 -26.36 18.41
N GLU A 367 -9.10 -26.20 17.35
CA GLU A 367 -8.62 -26.19 15.96
C GLU A 367 -7.97 -24.85 15.60
N THR A 368 -6.82 -24.88 14.91
CA THR A 368 -6.21 -23.64 14.37
C THR A 368 -6.98 -23.18 13.14
N THR A 369 -6.95 -21.87 12.84
CA THR A 369 -7.64 -21.32 11.66
C THR A 369 -7.12 -21.91 10.35
N ASP A 370 -5.81 -22.20 10.27
CA ASP A 370 -5.22 -22.85 9.09
C ASP A 370 -5.71 -24.29 8.91
N ASN A 371 -5.82 -25.07 9.98
CA ASN A 371 -6.34 -26.43 9.91
C ASN A 371 -7.83 -26.45 9.55
N PHE A 372 -8.61 -25.51 10.10
CA PHE A 372 -10.01 -25.33 9.75
C PHE A 372 -10.19 -25.02 8.26
N ASN A 373 -9.45 -24.04 7.73
CA ASN A 373 -9.50 -23.66 6.32
C ASN A 373 -9.05 -24.81 5.40
N LYS A 374 -8.00 -25.54 5.80
CA LYS A 374 -7.54 -26.72 5.06
C LYS A 374 -8.60 -27.81 5.01
N ARG A 375 -9.24 -28.12 6.14
CA ARG A 375 -10.32 -29.11 6.23
C ARG A 375 -11.54 -28.70 5.40
N LEU A 376 -11.93 -27.43 5.43
CA LEU A 376 -13.03 -26.88 4.64
C LEU A 376 -12.74 -27.00 3.13
N MET A 377 -11.50 -26.69 2.72
CA MET A 377 -11.04 -26.82 1.34
C MET A 377 -10.98 -28.28 0.88
N GLU A 378 -10.42 -29.19 1.70
CA GLU A 378 -10.37 -30.62 1.38
C GLU A 378 -11.77 -31.23 1.24
N ALA A 379 -12.72 -30.83 2.09
CA ALA A 379 -14.11 -31.27 1.99
C ALA A 379 -14.79 -30.75 0.72
N SER A 380 -14.53 -29.50 0.34
CA SER A 380 -15.04 -28.89 -0.90
C SER A 380 -14.45 -29.54 -2.14
N GLN A 381 -13.14 -29.83 -2.15
CA GLN A 381 -12.45 -30.49 -3.27
C GLN A 381 -12.99 -31.90 -3.55
N LYS A 382 -13.31 -32.67 -2.51
CA LYS A 382 -13.93 -34.00 -2.65
C LYS A 382 -15.26 -33.95 -3.39
N ILE A 383 -16.04 -32.88 -3.22
CA ILE A 383 -17.33 -32.71 -3.90
C ILE A 383 -17.13 -32.52 -5.41
N PHE A 384 -16.03 -31.87 -5.81
CA PHE A 384 -15.66 -31.71 -7.22
C PHE A 384 -14.89 -32.92 -7.80
N GLY A 385 -14.60 -33.95 -7.00
CA GLY A 385 -13.82 -35.11 -7.42
C GLY A 385 -12.33 -34.80 -7.69
N LEU A 386 -11.79 -33.77 -7.02
CA LEU A 386 -10.41 -33.28 -7.16
C LEU A 386 -9.46 -33.83 -6.09
#